data_AF-A0A7W1B2L9-F1
#
_entry.id   AF-A0A7W1B2L9-F1
#
_cell.length_a   1.000
_cell.length_b   1.000
_cell.length_c   1.000
_cell.angle_alpha   90.00
_cell.angle_beta   90.00
_cell.angle_gamma   90.00
#
_symmetry.space_group_name_H-M   'P 1'
#
loop_
_entity.id
_entity.type
_entity.pdbx_description
1 polymer ?
#
loop_
_entity_poly.entity_id
_entity_poly.type
_entity_poly.pdbx_seq_one_letter_code
_entity_poly.pdbx_strand_id
1 'polypeptide(L)'
;MLFDERSGVLWSKRGTAAPLRVNIALPRIYAESEGGLLGLVADPQAATNQRFYTYQSVRTSGGAALDVRVLRWRLTSDTTAVSDGSPVVTGLPLSTGRHSGCRLRFGTDGKLYVATGDAAQGTNPQSKGSLGGK
;
A
#
# COMPACT_ATOMS: atom_id res chain seq x y z
N MET A 1 -14.32 3.92 -8.84
CA MET A 1 -13.00 4.44 -8.43
C MET A 1 -12.78 4.07 -6.97
N LEU A 2 -11.55 3.72 -6.61
CA LEU A 2 -11.11 3.63 -5.23
C LEU A 2 -10.15 4.80 -4.95
N PHE A 3 -10.17 5.32 -3.74
CA PHE A 3 -9.18 6.27 -3.25
C PHE A 3 -9.00 6.09 -1.75
N ASP A 4 -7.81 6.38 -1.29
CA ASP A 4 -7.38 6.21 0.09
C ASP A 4 -7.09 7.55 0.77
N GLU A 5 -7.14 7.53 2.09
CA GLU A 5 -6.62 8.57 2.95
C GLU A 5 -5.40 8.05 3.69
N ARG A 6 -4.39 8.91 3.84
CA ARG A 6 -3.11 8.58 4.49
C ARG A 6 -3.26 7.94 5.88
N SER A 7 -4.31 8.33 6.60
CA SER A 7 -4.67 7.84 7.93
C SER A 7 -5.13 6.38 7.97
N GLY A 8 -5.39 5.74 6.82
CA GLY A 8 -5.84 4.35 6.74
C GLY A 8 -7.33 4.18 6.46
N VAL A 9 -7.93 5.09 5.69
CA VAL A 9 -9.32 4.96 5.23
C VAL A 9 -9.32 4.65 3.74
N LEU A 10 -10.19 3.73 3.31
CA LEU A 10 -10.44 3.42 1.91
C LEU A 10 -11.87 3.79 1.54
N TRP A 11 -12.03 4.41 0.39
CA TRP A 11 -13.32 4.82 -0.16
C TRP A 11 -13.54 4.22 -1.53
N SER A 12 -14.81 3.94 -1.83
CA SER A 12 -15.27 3.63 -3.18
C SER A 12 -16.19 4.74 -3.68
N LYS A 13 -16.18 4.99 -4.99
CA LYS A 13 -17.11 5.91 -5.64
C LYS A 13 -17.54 5.37 -7.00
N ARG A 14 -18.85 5.34 -7.23
CA ARG A 14 -19.47 4.95 -8.51
C ARG A 14 -20.11 6.17 -9.17
N GLY A 15 -19.62 6.55 -10.35
CA GLY A 15 -20.13 7.69 -11.09
C GLY A 15 -20.18 8.97 -10.25
N THR A 16 -21.36 9.59 -10.18
CA THR A 16 -21.63 10.84 -9.44
C THR A 16 -22.13 10.62 -8.01
N ALA A 17 -22.33 9.37 -7.58
CA ALA A 17 -22.79 9.08 -6.23
C ALA A 17 -21.78 9.55 -5.16
N ALA A 18 -22.27 9.77 -3.94
CA ALA A 18 -21.42 10.04 -2.79
C ALA A 18 -20.44 8.88 -2.57
N PRO A 19 -19.18 9.15 -2.15
CA PRO A 19 -18.26 8.10 -1.78
C PRO A 19 -18.77 7.25 -0.62
N LEU A 20 -18.55 5.95 -0.69
CA LEU A 20 -18.87 4.98 0.35
C LEU A 20 -17.59 4.54 1.03
N ARG A 21 -17.60 4.51 2.37
CA ARG A 21 -16.47 3.97 3.14
C ARG A 21 -16.40 2.47 2.94
N VAL A 22 -15.21 1.97 2.62
CA VAL A 22 -14.95 0.53 2.49
C VAL A 22 -14.50 0.00 3.84
N ASN A 23 -15.22 -1.00 4.35
CA ASN A 23 -14.77 -1.82 5.46
C ASN A 23 -13.64 -2.74 4.98
N ILE A 24 -12.46 -2.56 5.55
CA ILE A 24 -11.24 -3.27 5.18
C ILE A 24 -10.38 -3.50 6.43
N ALA A 25 -9.94 -4.73 6.64
CA ALA A 25 -9.12 -5.12 7.78
C ALA A 25 -7.64 -4.80 7.54
N LEU A 26 -7.29 -3.51 7.52
CA LEU A 26 -5.91 -3.07 7.38
C LEU A 26 -5.07 -3.41 8.63
N PRO A 27 -3.77 -3.74 8.47
CA PRO A 27 -2.79 -3.61 9.54
C PRO A 27 -2.82 -2.22 10.20
N ARG A 28 -2.27 -2.11 11.41
CA ARG A 28 -2.11 -0.81 12.07
C ARG A 28 -1.23 0.10 11.22
N ILE A 29 -1.82 1.18 10.71
CA ILE A 29 -1.15 2.11 9.79
C ILE A 29 -0.20 3.04 10.55
N TYR A 30 1.05 3.13 10.11
CA TYR A 30 2.02 4.12 10.57
C TYR A 30 1.88 5.43 9.78
N ALA A 31 0.84 6.21 10.09
CA ALA A 31 0.58 7.52 9.49
C ALA A 31 1.37 8.66 10.19
N GLU A 32 2.70 8.61 10.15
CA GLU A 32 3.58 9.67 10.64
C GLU A 32 4.43 10.23 9.50
N SER A 33 4.73 11.54 9.53
CA SER A 33 5.50 12.22 8.48
C SER A 33 4.89 11.96 7.07
N GLU A 34 5.64 11.34 6.16
CA GLU A 34 5.20 10.95 4.83
C GLU A 34 4.55 9.56 4.79
N GLY A 35 4.64 8.78 5.87
CA GLY A 35 4.11 7.43 5.97
C GLY A 35 2.59 7.38 6.09
N GLY A 36 2.01 6.22 5.78
CA GLY A 36 0.58 5.97 5.87
C GLY A 36 0.11 4.91 4.88
N LEU A 37 -1.19 4.91 4.58
CA LEU A 37 -1.75 4.25 3.39
C LEU A 37 -1.57 5.21 2.20
N LEU A 38 -0.80 4.83 1.18
CA LEU A 38 -0.34 5.79 0.16
C LEU A 38 -0.55 5.31 -1.28
N GLY A 39 0.00 4.14 -1.63
CA GLY A 39 -0.11 3.63 -2.99
C GLY A 39 -1.37 2.81 -3.14
N LEU A 40 -2.10 3.04 -4.23
CA LEU A 40 -3.26 2.23 -4.58
C LEU A 40 -3.26 1.98 -6.09
N VAL A 41 -3.39 0.73 -6.50
CA VAL A 41 -3.53 0.36 -7.92
C VAL A 41 -4.48 -0.80 -8.09
N ALA A 42 -5.38 -0.70 -9.08
CA ALA A 42 -6.23 -1.81 -9.48
C ALA A 42 -5.40 -2.86 -10.25
N ASP A 43 -5.74 -4.13 -10.08
CA ASP A 43 -5.24 -5.20 -10.95
C ASP A 43 -5.64 -4.91 -12.42
N PRO A 44 -4.81 -5.24 -13.42
CA PRO A 44 -5.18 -5.05 -14.83
C PRO A 44 -6.48 -5.76 -15.23
N GLN A 45 -6.84 -6.83 -14.51
CA GLN A 45 -8.08 -7.59 -14.68
C GLN A 45 -9.11 -7.28 -13.58
N ALA A 46 -9.01 -6.12 -12.91
CA ALA A 46 -9.92 -5.75 -11.83
C ALA A 46 -11.41 -5.79 -12.21
N ALA A 47 -11.75 -5.61 -13.49
CA ALA A 47 -13.11 -5.75 -13.97
C ALA A 47 -13.69 -7.15 -13.74
N THR A 48 -12.86 -8.20 -13.78
CA THR A 48 -13.28 -9.60 -13.60
C THR A 48 -12.92 -10.14 -12.23
N ASN A 49 -11.73 -9.82 -11.72
CA ASN A 49 -11.23 -10.41 -10.46
C ASN A 49 -11.44 -9.51 -9.24
N GLN A 50 -11.83 -8.24 -9.43
CA GLN A 50 -12.04 -7.24 -8.38
C GLN A 50 -10.82 -7.01 -7.47
N ARG A 51 -9.61 -7.29 -7.95
CA ARG A 51 -8.37 -7.17 -7.19
C ARG A 51 -7.80 -5.76 -7.25
N PHE A 52 -7.18 -5.35 -6.15
CA PHE A 52 -6.37 -4.14 -6.07
C PHE A 52 -5.26 -4.33 -5.04
N TYR A 53 -4.29 -3.43 -5.05
CA TYR A 53 -3.08 -3.49 -4.25
C TYR A 53 -2.88 -2.18 -3.52
N THR A 54 -2.42 -2.26 -2.26
CA THR A 54 -2.07 -1.09 -1.46
C THR A 54 -0.59 -1.09 -1.08
N TYR A 55 0.00 0.09 -0.96
CA TYR A 55 1.33 0.35 -0.42
C TYR A 55 1.17 1.13 0.88
N GLN A 56 1.61 0.55 1.99
CA GLN A 56 1.30 1.11 3.31
C GLN A 56 2.39 0.90 4.36
N SER A 57 2.69 1.95 5.10
CA SER A 57 3.54 1.92 6.28
C SER A 57 2.79 1.26 7.44
N VAL A 58 3.41 0.29 8.09
CA VAL A 58 2.81 -0.51 9.17
C VAL A 58 3.54 -0.22 10.48
N ARG A 59 2.79 -0.21 11.59
CA ARG A 59 3.35 -0.15 12.94
C ARG A 59 3.13 -1.45 13.71
N THR A 60 4.01 -1.70 14.67
CA THR A 60 3.87 -2.82 15.61
C THR A 60 2.67 -2.62 16.53
N SER A 61 2.32 -3.65 17.31
CA SER A 61 1.32 -3.55 18.37
C SER A 61 1.68 -2.48 19.41
N GLY A 62 2.99 -2.26 19.67
CA GLY A 62 3.50 -1.21 20.55
C GLY A 62 3.57 0.18 19.92
N GLY A 63 3.16 0.35 18.66
CA GLY A 63 3.05 1.64 17.99
C GLY A 63 4.33 2.11 17.27
N ALA A 64 5.44 1.39 17.39
CA ALA A 64 6.68 1.68 16.68
C ALA A 64 6.56 1.37 15.17
N ALA A 65 7.29 2.11 14.33
CA ALA A 65 7.43 1.79 12.91
C ALA A 65 7.92 0.34 12.74
N LEU A 66 7.28 -0.41 11.84
CA LEU A 66 7.64 -1.80 11.56
C LEU A 66 8.30 -1.94 10.19
N ASP A 67 7.54 -1.74 9.12
CA ASP A 67 7.98 -1.83 7.73
C ASP A 67 6.94 -1.19 6.81
N VAL A 68 7.28 -1.09 5.53
CA VAL A 68 6.30 -0.83 4.48
C VAL A 68 5.92 -2.14 3.80
N ARG A 69 4.64 -2.27 3.43
CA ARG A 69 4.09 -3.49 2.82
C ARG A 69 3.32 -3.19 1.56
N VAL A 70 3.38 -4.15 0.64
CA VAL A 70 2.45 -4.24 -0.49
C VAL A 70 1.48 -5.38 -0.21
N LEU A 71 0.19 -5.04 -0.13
CA LEU A 71 -0.88 -5.99 0.18
C LEU A 71 -1.84 -6.11 -1.00
N ARG A 72 -2.39 -7.30 -1.19
CA ARG A 72 -3.41 -7.58 -2.22
C ARG A 72 -4.76 -7.78 -1.56
N TRP A 73 -5.76 -7.15 -2.17
CA TRP A 73 -7.13 -7.12 -1.68
C TRP A 73 -8.09 -7.48 -2.80
N ARG A 74 -9.28 -7.92 -2.41
CA ARG A 74 -10.42 -8.10 -3.32
C ARG A 74 -11.61 -7.29 -2.81
N LEU A 75 -12.14 -6.42 -3.66
CA LEU A 75 -13.35 -5.66 -3.39
C LEU A 75 -14.57 -6.58 -3.61
N THR A 76 -15.23 -7.01 -2.53
CA THR A 76 -16.35 -7.96 -2.60
C THR A 76 -17.70 -7.25 -2.74
N SER A 77 -17.76 -5.96 -2.39
CA SER A 77 -18.89 -5.06 -2.62
C SER A 77 -18.37 -3.62 -2.62
N ASP A 78 -19.23 -2.64 -2.94
CA ASP A 78 -18.85 -1.23 -2.86
C ASP A 78 -18.47 -0.76 -1.45
N THR A 79 -18.74 -1.55 -0.42
CA THR A 79 -18.50 -1.22 1.00
C THR A 79 -17.60 -2.22 1.72
N THR A 80 -17.10 -3.26 1.05
CA THR A 80 -16.31 -4.30 1.71
C THR A 80 -15.16 -4.77 0.83
N ALA A 81 -13.96 -4.82 1.41
CA ALA A 81 -12.79 -5.46 0.82
C ALA A 81 -12.17 -6.46 1.80
N VAL A 82 -11.64 -7.55 1.25
CA VAL A 82 -11.01 -8.63 2.03
C VAL A 82 -9.58 -8.86 1.56
N SER A 83 -8.72 -9.36 2.45
CA SER A 83 -7.36 -9.78 2.06
C SER A 83 -7.45 -10.92 1.05
N ASP A 84 -6.60 -10.88 0.03
CA ASP A 84 -6.55 -11.91 -1.01
C ASP A 84 -5.17 -12.58 -1.05
N GLY A 85 -4.98 -13.51 -0.11
CA GLY A 85 -3.73 -14.24 0.12
C GLY A 85 -2.75 -13.49 1.03
N SER A 86 -1.50 -13.95 1.01
CA SER A 86 -0.39 -13.38 1.79
C SER A 86 0.04 -12.01 1.25
N PRO A 87 0.73 -11.19 2.08
CA PRO A 87 1.39 -9.98 1.61
C PRO A 87 2.23 -10.24 0.35
N VAL A 88 2.17 -9.31 -0.60
CA VAL A 88 2.95 -9.40 -1.85
C VAL A 88 4.40 -9.04 -1.56
N VAL A 89 4.63 -8.01 -0.74
CA VAL A 89 5.94 -7.60 -0.26
C VAL A 89 5.83 -7.17 1.20
N THR A 90 6.80 -7.58 2.01
CA THR A 90 7.05 -7.09 3.37
C THR A 90 8.52 -6.70 3.52
N GLY A 91 8.87 -5.98 4.57
CA GLY A 91 10.27 -5.64 4.87
C GLY A 91 10.85 -4.51 4.03
N LEU A 92 10.01 -3.74 3.32
CA LEU A 92 10.47 -2.48 2.71
C LEU A 92 10.86 -1.53 3.85
N PRO A 93 12.04 -0.87 3.76
CA PRO A 93 12.55 -0.05 4.87
C PRO A 93 11.58 1.05 5.29
N LEU A 94 11.48 1.27 6.59
CA LEU A 94 10.72 2.35 7.21
C LEU A 94 11.53 2.93 8.36
N SER A 95 11.60 4.26 8.45
CA SER A 95 12.21 4.99 9.57
C SER A 95 11.14 5.80 10.31
N THR A 96 11.24 7.13 10.29
CA THR A 96 10.24 8.06 10.85
C THR A 96 9.08 8.34 9.88
N GLY A 97 8.98 7.57 8.80
CA GLY A 97 8.02 7.76 7.70
C GLY A 97 8.60 8.49 6.49
N ARG A 98 9.74 9.16 6.63
CA ARG A 98 10.41 9.91 5.53
C ARG A 98 10.95 8.99 4.44
N HIS A 99 10.81 9.43 3.19
CA HIS A 99 11.32 8.76 2.00
C HIS A 99 10.87 7.30 1.92
N SER A 100 9.61 7.04 2.28
CA SER A 100 9.06 5.68 2.26
C SER A 100 8.78 5.19 0.85
N GLY A 101 8.77 6.06 -0.18
CA GLY A 101 8.20 5.71 -1.49
C GLY A 101 6.67 5.57 -1.43
N CYS A 102 6.04 5.14 -2.53
CA CYS A 102 4.58 4.88 -2.54
C CYS A 102 4.03 4.34 -3.85
N ARG A 103 4.71 4.57 -4.99
CA ARG A 103 4.07 4.35 -6.29
C ARG A 103 3.98 2.86 -6.62
N LEU A 104 2.76 2.42 -6.88
CA LEU A 104 2.46 1.11 -7.47
C LEU A 104 2.03 1.30 -8.91
N ARG A 105 2.52 0.46 -9.83
CA ARG A 105 2.07 0.46 -11.21
C ARG A 105 2.25 -0.91 -11.85
N PHE A 106 1.24 -1.40 -12.56
CA PHE A 106 1.41 -2.52 -13.45
C PHE A 106 2.06 -2.07 -14.77
N GLY A 107 3.13 -2.76 -15.17
CA GLY A 107 3.77 -2.59 -16.46
C GLY A 107 3.02 -3.33 -17.57
N THR A 108 3.38 -3.04 -18.82
CA THR A 108 2.87 -3.75 -20.00
C THR A 108 3.35 -5.20 -20.07
N ASP A 109 4.37 -5.55 -19.30
CA ASP A 109 4.90 -6.91 -19.14
C ASP A 109 4.13 -7.74 -18.08
N GLY A 110 3.05 -7.18 -17.52
CA GLY A 110 2.20 -7.84 -16.52
C GLY A 110 2.78 -7.86 -15.11
N LYS A 111 3.91 -7.19 -14.85
CA LYS A 111 4.53 -7.13 -13.52
C LYS A 111 4.06 -5.93 -12.72
N LEU A 112 4.02 -6.08 -11.39
CA LEU A 112 3.80 -4.97 -10.47
C LEU A 112 5.14 -4.30 -10.12
N TYR A 113 5.29 -3.04 -10.48
CA TYR A 113 6.41 -2.19 -10.11
C TYR A 113 6.10 -1.44 -8.83
N VAL A 114 7.07 -1.43 -7.91
CA VAL A 114 6.96 -0.82 -6.59
C VAL A 114 8.09 0.20 -6.44
N ALA A 115 7.75 1.49 -6.37
CA ALA A 115 8.71 2.55 -6.11
C ALA A 115 8.89 2.72 -4.60
N THR A 116 10.04 2.29 -4.11
CA THR A 116 10.45 2.37 -2.70
C THR A 116 11.59 3.37 -2.54
N GLY A 117 11.60 4.06 -1.40
CA GLY A 117 12.64 5.03 -1.07
C GLY A 117 13.73 4.46 -0.16
N ASP A 118 14.60 5.34 0.30
CA ASP A 118 15.77 5.00 1.12
C ASP A 118 15.47 5.02 2.64
N ALA A 119 14.22 5.31 3.02
CA ALA A 119 13.81 5.52 4.41
C ALA A 119 14.66 6.58 5.15
N ALA A 120 15.20 7.59 4.44
CA ALA A 120 16.12 8.59 4.96
C ALA A 120 17.40 8.00 5.59
N GLN A 121 17.81 6.80 5.17
CA GLN A 121 19.04 6.14 5.58
C GLN A 121 19.98 6.09 4.37
N GLY A 122 21.05 6.91 4.38
CA GLY A 122 21.96 7.04 3.23
C GLY A 122 22.70 5.75 2.83
N THR A 123 22.75 4.75 3.72
CA THR A 123 23.33 3.44 3.44
C THR A 123 22.38 2.49 2.71
N ASN A 124 21.06 2.71 2.78
CA ASN A 124 20.06 1.83 2.15
C ASN A 124 20.25 1.69 0.64
N PRO A 125 20.42 2.78 -0.14
CA PRO A 125 20.58 2.68 -1.59
C PRO A 125 21.80 1.86 -2.01
N GLN A 126 22.85 1.80 -1.20
CA GLN A 126 24.07 1.05 -1.49
C GLN A 126 23.96 -0.46 -1.16
N SER A 127 22.94 -0.85 -0.40
CA SER A 127 22.77 -2.22 0.08
C SER A 127 21.93 -3.05 -0.90
N LYS A 128 22.58 -3.95 -1.65
CA LYS A 128 21.90 -4.89 -2.56
C LYS A 128 20.97 -5.89 -1.85
N GLY A 129 21.15 -6.09 -0.55
CA GLY A 129 20.29 -6.94 0.27
C GLY A 129 19.07 -6.21 0.86
N SER A 130 19.03 -4.88 0.75
CA SER A 130 17.89 -4.07 1.21
C SER A 130 16.87 -3.93 0.08
N LEU A 131 15.58 -4.05 0.41
CA LEU A 131 14.53 -3.69 -0.54
C LEU A 131 14.52 -2.17 -0.85
N GLY A 132 15.20 -1.34 -0.05
CA GLY A 132 15.47 0.07 -0.35
C GLY A 132 16.69 0.31 -1.25
N GLY A 133 17.46 -0.74 -1.55
CA GLY A 133 18.66 -0.71 -2.39
C GLY A 133 18.39 -0.25 -3.82
N LYS A 134 19.47 0.16 -4.51
CA LYS A 134 19.46 0.61 -5.91
C LYS A 134 20.65 0.01 -6.66
#